data_AF-A0A3C0W554-F1
#
_entry.id   AF-A0A3C0W554-F1
#
_cell.length_a   1.000
_cell.length_b   1.000
_cell.length_c   1.000
_cell.angle_alpha   90.00
_cell.angle_beta   90.00
_cell.angle_gamma   90.00
#
_symmetry.space_group_name_H-M   'P 1'
#
loop_
_entity.id
_entity.type
_entity.pdbx_description
1 polymer ?
#
loop_
_entity_poly.entity_id
_entity_poly.type
_entity_poly.pdbx_seq_one_letter_code
_entity_poly.pdbx_strand_id
1 'polypeptide(L)'
;EFRVHYAGFFDPGFGTDEAHGAGSKGVLEVRTHDTPFLLEHGQIVARLVYEPLTERPSRLYGEGGSHYQSQGLKLSKHFRPWG
;
A
#
# COMPACT_ATOMS: atom_id res chain seq x y z
N GLU A 1 -0.85 22.43 -1.11
CA GLU A 1 0.04 21.36 -1.65
C GLU A 1 -0.62 19.99 -1.52
N PHE A 2 -0.43 19.06 -2.48
CA PHE A 2 -0.89 17.66 -2.39
C PHE A 2 0.31 16.76 -2.11
N ARG A 3 0.25 15.98 -1.02
CA ARG A 3 1.26 14.96 -0.72
C ARG A 3 0.57 13.67 -0.31
N VAL A 4 1.11 12.56 -0.79
CA VAL A 4 0.88 11.26 -0.15
C VAL A 4 1.69 11.28 1.14
N HIS A 5 1.01 11.52 2.26
CA HIS A 5 1.66 11.60 3.56
C HIS A 5 1.95 10.18 4.07
N TYR A 6 3.08 9.99 4.75
CA TYR A 6 3.54 8.69 5.26
C TYR A 6 3.77 7.60 4.20
N ALA A 7 4.32 7.98 3.02
CA ALA A 7 4.87 6.99 2.11
C ALA A 7 5.92 6.14 2.86
N GLY A 8 5.51 4.94 3.27
CA GLY A 8 6.34 3.96 3.94
C GLY A 8 7.07 3.07 2.94
N PHE A 9 7.49 1.91 3.42
CA PHE A 9 8.07 0.86 2.59
C PHE A 9 7.01 -0.17 2.20
N PHE A 10 7.16 -0.74 1.00
CA PHE A 10 6.52 -2.00 0.66
C PHE A 10 7.54 -3.11 0.91
N ASP A 11 7.20 -4.04 1.80
CA ASP A 11 8.10 -5.15 2.14
C ASP A 11 8.24 -6.14 0.96
N PRO A 12 9.41 -6.78 0.80
CA PRO A 12 9.60 -7.84 -0.19
C PRO A 12 8.56 -8.95 -0.04
N GLY A 13 7.95 -9.35 -1.15
CA GLY A 13 6.83 -10.30 -1.16
C GLY A 13 5.44 -9.65 -1.20
N PHE A 14 5.33 -8.33 -1.02
CA PHE A 14 4.03 -7.65 -1.11
C PHE A 14 3.38 -7.85 -2.49
N GLY A 15 2.29 -8.62 -2.51
CA GLY A 15 1.47 -8.84 -3.70
C GLY A 15 2.15 -9.67 -4.80
N THR A 16 3.29 -10.29 -4.54
CA THR A 16 4.02 -11.11 -5.53
C THR A 16 3.56 -12.56 -5.49
N ASP A 17 3.64 -13.25 -6.63
CA ASP A 17 3.30 -14.68 -6.75
C ASP A 17 4.18 -15.57 -5.85
N GLU A 18 5.44 -15.18 -5.64
CA GLU A 18 6.40 -15.87 -4.77
C GLU A 18 5.90 -15.96 -3.33
N ALA A 19 5.19 -14.94 -2.85
CA ALA A 19 4.55 -14.93 -1.54
C ALA A 19 3.05 -15.30 -1.62
N HIS A 20 2.66 -16.06 -2.63
CA HIS A 20 1.28 -16.48 -2.90
C HIS A 20 0.27 -15.32 -3.07
N GLY A 21 0.76 -14.16 -3.49
CA GLY A 21 -0.06 -13.03 -3.94
C GLY A 21 -0.51 -13.18 -5.40
N ALA A 22 -1.44 -12.35 -5.83
CA ALA A 22 -1.87 -12.20 -7.24
C ALA A 22 -1.99 -10.71 -7.59
N GLY A 23 -1.03 -9.91 -7.13
CA GLY A 23 -1.14 -8.46 -7.02
C GLY A 23 -1.85 -8.03 -5.73
N SER A 24 -1.49 -6.84 -5.23
CA SER A 24 -2.14 -6.24 -4.06
C SER A 24 -2.27 -4.73 -4.25
N LYS A 25 -3.37 -4.16 -3.77
CA LYS A 25 -3.63 -2.72 -3.86
C LYS A 25 -2.92 -2.00 -2.71
N GLY A 26 -2.04 -1.06 -3.04
CA GLY A 26 -1.46 -0.16 -2.04
C GLY A 26 -2.51 0.80 -1.49
N VAL A 27 -2.59 0.93 -0.17
CA VAL A 27 -3.43 1.93 0.50
C VAL A 27 -2.62 3.20 0.69
N LEU A 28 -3.11 4.34 0.20
CA LEU A 28 -2.44 5.63 0.30
C LEU A 28 -3.21 6.55 1.24
N GLU A 29 -2.50 7.17 2.18
CA GLU A 29 -3.04 8.25 2.99
C GLU A 29 -2.85 9.58 2.26
N VAL A 30 -3.95 10.14 1.79
CA VAL A 30 -3.96 11.35 0.97
C VAL A 30 -4.48 12.52 1.79
N ARG A 31 -3.73 13.62 1.84
CA ARG A 31 -4.14 14.86 2.51
C ARG A 31 -3.97 16.07 1.60
N THR A 32 -4.92 16.99 1.68
CA THR A 32 -4.89 18.27 0.99
C THR A 32 -4.45 19.36 1.97
N HIS A 33 -3.49 20.19 1.56
CA HIS A 33 -3.07 21.37 2.30
C HIS A 33 -3.45 22.65 1.55
N ASP A 34 -4.01 23.61 2.29
CA ASP A 34 -4.25 25.02 1.93
C ASP A 34 -5.33 25.32 0.87
N THR A 35 -5.57 24.42 -0.08
CA THR A 35 -6.59 24.60 -1.12
C THR A 35 -7.38 23.33 -1.37
N PRO A 36 -8.70 23.42 -1.67
CA PRO A 36 -9.47 22.28 -2.15
C PRO A 36 -8.80 21.65 -3.36
N PHE A 37 -8.74 20.32 -3.39
CA PHE A 37 -8.17 19.56 -4.50
C PHE A 37 -9.14 18.44 -4.87
N LEU A 38 -9.48 18.36 -6.15
CA LEU A 38 -10.32 17.30 -6.69
C LEU A 38 -9.44 16.10 -7.06
N LEU A 39 -9.79 14.91 -6.58
CA LEU A 39 -9.22 13.66 -7.07
C LEU A 39 -10.19 13.01 -8.04
N GLU A 40 -9.65 12.59 -9.17
CA GLU A 40 -10.40 11.84 -10.17
C GLU A 40 -9.92 10.39 -10.24
N HIS A 41 -10.81 9.50 -10.69
CA HIS A 41 -10.44 8.12 -10.97
C HIS A 41 -9.39 8.07 -12.09
N GLY A 42 -8.31 7.30 -11.88
CA GLY A 42 -7.22 7.16 -12.83
C GLY A 42 -6.16 8.26 -12.75
N GLN A 43 -6.36 9.29 -11.92
CA GLN A 43 -5.36 10.32 -11.69
C GLN A 43 -4.12 9.73 -11.00
N ILE A 44 -2.94 10.04 -11.53
CA ILE A 44 -1.67 9.63 -10.93
C ILE A 44 -1.44 10.44 -9.65
N VAL A 45 -1.36 9.75 -8.51
CA VAL A 45 -1.18 10.38 -7.18
C VAL A 45 0.13 10.01 -6.50
N ALA A 46 0.81 8.96 -6.96
CA ALA A 46 2.05 8.45 -6.37
C ALA A 46 2.91 7.72 -7.40
N ARG A 47 4.19 7.54 -7.05
CA ARG A 47 5.14 6.67 -7.78
C ARG A 47 5.71 5.64 -6.82
N LEU A 48 5.70 4.38 -7.23
CA LEU A 48 6.42 3.31 -6.53
C LEU A 48 7.86 3.25 -7.06
N VAL A 49 8.83 3.28 -6.16
CA VAL A 49 10.25 3.15 -6.48
C VAL A 49 10.73 1.82 -5.91
N TYR A 50 11.47 1.05 -6.71
CA TYR A 50 12.06 -0.21 -6.29
C TYR A 50 13.53 0.00 -5.98
N GLU A 51 13.97 -0.54 -4.85
CA GLU A 51 15.37 -0.52 -4.44
C GLU A 51 15.85 -1.96 -4.21
N PRO A 52 17.06 -2.32 -4.69
CA PRO A 52 17.62 -3.63 -4.42
C PRO A 52 17.99 -3.77 -2.94
N LEU A 53 17.69 -4.92 -2.35
CA LEU A 53 18.17 -5.27 -1.02
C LEU A 53 19.61 -5.76 -1.04
N THR A 54 20.27 -5.68 0.12
CA THR A 54 21.63 -6.21 0.32
C THR A 54 21.69 -7.73 0.18
N GLU A 55 20.62 -8.43 0.53
CA GLU A 55 20.48 -9.88 0.41
C GLU A 55 19.02 -10.29 0.28
N ARG A 56 18.77 -11.55 -0.08
CA ARG A 56 17.40 -12.10 -0.15
C ARG A 56 16.85 -12.30 1.27
N PRO A 57 15.66 -11.76 1.60
CA PRO A 57 15.05 -11.98 2.90
C PRO A 57 14.80 -13.46 3.18
N SER A 58 14.97 -13.86 4.44
CA SER A 58 14.63 -15.22 4.90
C SER A 58 13.13 -15.46 5.07
N ARG A 59 12.33 -14.38 5.04
CA ARG A 59 10.88 -14.41 5.15
C ARG A 59 10.29 -13.30 4.28
N LEU A 60 9.34 -13.65 3.44
CA LEU A 60 8.60 -12.72 2.61
C LEU A 60 7.33 -12.25 3.31
N TYR A 61 6.92 -11.03 2.98
CA TYR A 61 5.62 -10.52 3.37
C TYR A 61 4.53 -11.43 2.78
N GLY A 62 3.71 -12.06 3.63
CA GLY A 62 2.74 -13.08 3.20
C GLY A 62 2.83 -14.40 3.94
N GLU A 63 4.06 -14.84 4.21
CA GLU A 63 4.36 -16.25 4.52
C GLU A 63 3.89 -16.74 5.91
N GLY A 64 3.30 -15.88 6.76
CA GLY A 64 2.78 -16.31 8.06
C GLY A 64 1.57 -15.54 8.55
N GLY A 65 0.69 -15.14 7.63
CA GLY A 65 -0.47 -14.32 7.91
C GLY A 65 -0.14 -12.84 7.77
N SER A 66 -0.79 -12.20 6.80
CA SER A 66 -0.57 -10.80 6.47
C SER A 66 -1.85 -10.02 6.62
N HIS A 67 -1.77 -8.84 7.24
CA HIS A 67 -2.92 -7.96 7.38
C HIS A 67 -3.37 -7.31 6.07
N TYR A 68 -2.50 -7.28 5.04
CA TYR A 68 -2.75 -6.57 3.78
C TYR A 68 -2.54 -7.43 2.51
N GLN A 69 -2.10 -8.68 2.61
CA GLN A 69 -2.04 -9.59 1.46
C GLN A 69 -3.48 -9.98 1.11
N SER A 70 -3.84 -9.90 -0.17
CA SER A 70 -5.16 -10.32 -0.70
C SER A 70 -6.40 -9.53 -0.25
N GLN A 71 -6.25 -8.45 0.54
CA GLN A 71 -7.42 -7.74 1.05
C GLN A 71 -7.94 -6.67 0.07
N GLY A 72 -9.27 -6.63 -0.12
CA GLY A 72 -9.96 -5.44 -0.64
C GLY A 72 -9.75 -4.23 0.28
N LEU A 73 -10.22 -3.04 -0.13
CA LEU A 73 -10.13 -1.80 0.67
C LEU A 73 -10.62 -2.06 2.11
N LYS A 74 -9.69 -2.09 3.07
CA LYS A 74 -9.99 -2.30 4.48
C LYS A 74 -9.78 -0.99 5.22
N LEU A 75 -10.78 -0.54 5.95
CA LEU A 75 -10.61 0.59 6.86
C LEU A 75 -9.63 0.23 7.98
N SER A 76 -8.96 1.24 8.54
CA SER A 76 -8.07 1.04 9.68
C SER A 76 -8.81 0.41 10.85
N LYS A 77 -8.09 -0.29 11.75
CA LYS A 77 -8.65 -0.94 12.94
C LYS A 77 -9.40 0.00 13.90
N HIS A 78 -9.27 1.31 13.71
CA HIS A 78 -9.93 2.34 14.50
C HIS A 78 -11.31 2.73 13.96
N PHE A 79 -11.66 2.28 12.76
CA PHE A 79 -12.97 2.53 12.15
C PHE A 79 -13.87 1.30 12.29
N ARG A 80 -15.18 1.55 12.38
CA ARG A 80 -16.16 0.47 12.23
C ARG A 80 -16.10 -0.07 10.80
N PRO A 81 -16.44 -1.36 10.59
CA PRO A 81 -16.56 -1.91 9.25
C PRO A 81 -17.46 -1.02 8.37
N TRP A 82 -17.05 -0.77 7.13
CA TRP A 82 -17.86 -0.06 6.16
C TRP A 82 -18.91 -1.04 5.62
N GLY A 83 -20.17 -0.86 6.03
CA GLY A 83 -21.32 -1.71 5.68
C GLY A 83 -22.55 -1.32 6.46
#